data_AF-A0A3N1GGR7-F1
#
_entry.id   AF-A0A3N1GGR7-F1
#
_cell.length_a   1.000
_cell.length_b   1.000
_cell.length_c   1.000
_cell.angle_alpha   90.00
_cell.angle_beta   90.00
_cell.angle_gamma   90.00
#
_symmetry.space_group_name_H-M   'P 1'
#
loop_
_entity.id
_entity.type
_entity.pdbx_description
1 polymer ?
#
loop_
_entity_poly.entity_id
_entity_poly.type
_entity_poly.pdbx_seq_one_letter_code
_entity_poly.pdbx_strand_id
1 'polypeptide(L)'
;MVEGNENAWTLYRRNGFRDTGELGDLLPDGVRRERIMTKDLGERPVRGEEGIMDKQADLERFVSAQAAVYDRALTELRAGAKRSHWMWFVFPQIAGLGLSPTARTYAIRDLAEARAYLAHPVLGPRLTECSQALLAVEGRTAREILGHPDDLKLRSSMTLFARAADDAAVFQAVLDKYYGGEPDPATLERIPASGSA
;
A
#
# COMPACT_ATOMS: atom_id res chain seq x y z
N MET A 1 -15.36 44.91 -9.77
CA MET A 1 -16.08 43.71 -9.27
C MET A 1 -16.48 42.90 -10.48
N VAL A 2 -16.15 41.60 -10.53
CA VAL A 2 -16.70 40.73 -11.59
C VAL A 2 -17.99 40.16 -11.05
N GLU A 3 -19.10 40.75 -11.46
CA GLU A 3 -20.43 40.22 -11.19
C GLU A 3 -20.55 38.86 -11.92
N GLY A 4 -20.87 37.79 -11.19
CA GLY A 4 -21.11 36.45 -11.77
C GLY A 4 -20.09 35.34 -11.50
N ASN A 5 -19.02 35.54 -10.70
CA ASN A 5 -18.01 34.49 -10.44
C ASN A 5 -18.13 33.78 -9.08
N GLU A 6 -19.30 33.79 -8.45
CA GLU A 6 -19.52 33.28 -7.08
C GLU A 6 -19.11 31.81 -6.87
N ASN A 7 -19.20 31.00 -7.94
CA ASN A 7 -18.78 29.61 -7.94
C ASN A 7 -17.26 29.45 -7.74
N ALA A 8 -16.44 30.31 -8.33
CA ALA A 8 -14.99 30.26 -8.12
C ALA A 8 -14.60 30.68 -6.70
N TRP A 9 -15.25 31.71 -6.14
CA TRP A 9 -15.03 32.13 -4.75
C TRP A 9 -15.37 31.03 -3.74
N THR A 10 -16.44 30.29 -4.00
CA THR A 10 -16.85 29.15 -3.17
C THR A 10 -15.84 28.01 -3.28
N LEU A 11 -15.32 27.73 -4.48
CA LEU A 11 -14.25 26.75 -4.69
C LEU A 11 -12.97 27.15 -3.95
N TYR A 12 -12.52 28.39 -4.04
CA TYR A 12 -11.31 28.85 -3.37
C TYR A 12 -11.45 28.83 -1.84
N ARG A 13 -12.59 29.29 -1.30
CA ARG A 13 -12.88 29.20 0.14
C ARG A 13 -12.91 27.76 0.64
N ARG A 14 -13.51 26.82 -0.13
CA ARG A 14 -13.52 25.39 0.20
C ARG A 14 -12.12 24.78 0.24
N ASN A 15 -11.17 25.32 -0.55
CA ASN A 15 -9.78 24.87 -0.59
C ASN A 15 -8.86 25.62 0.40
N GLY A 16 -9.44 26.39 1.32
CA GLY A 16 -8.74 27.04 2.43
C GLY A 16 -8.19 28.44 2.12
N PHE A 17 -8.53 29.03 0.97
CA PHE A 17 -8.13 30.40 0.64
C PHE A 17 -9.09 31.40 1.26
N ARG A 18 -8.54 32.48 1.82
CA ARG A 18 -9.29 33.61 2.38
C ARG A 18 -8.99 34.86 1.56
N ASP A 19 -10.01 35.69 1.38
CA ASP A 19 -9.87 36.99 0.72
C ASP A 19 -9.15 37.96 1.65
N THR A 20 -8.07 38.58 1.18
CA THR A 20 -7.32 39.58 1.95
C THR A 20 -7.88 40.99 1.78
N GLY A 21 -8.76 41.21 0.81
CA GLY A 21 -9.23 42.53 0.41
C GLY A 21 -8.22 43.33 -0.42
N GLU A 22 -7.02 42.78 -0.68
CA GLU A 22 -5.98 43.43 -1.47
C GLU A 22 -6.21 43.22 -2.97
N LEU A 23 -5.88 44.25 -3.76
CA LEU A 23 -5.95 44.22 -5.22
C LEU A 23 -4.54 44.12 -5.81
N GLY A 24 -4.34 43.11 -6.64
CA GLY A 24 -3.10 42.87 -7.38
C GLY A 24 -3.09 43.59 -8.73
N ASP A 25 -2.55 42.90 -9.74
CA ASP A 25 -2.26 43.48 -11.05
C ASP A 25 -3.53 43.84 -11.83
N LEU A 26 -3.39 44.81 -12.74
CA LEU A 26 -4.47 45.24 -13.64
C LEU A 26 -4.68 44.16 -14.70
N LEU A 27 -5.92 43.68 -14.81
CA LEU A 27 -6.30 42.71 -15.82
C LEU A 27 -6.20 43.32 -17.23
N PRO A 28 -6.12 42.47 -18.28
CA PRO A 28 -5.91 42.92 -19.66
C PRO A 28 -6.97 43.88 -20.21
N ASP A 29 -8.12 44.02 -19.54
CA ASP A 29 -9.17 44.98 -19.91
C ASP A 29 -8.90 46.41 -19.42
N GLY A 30 -7.82 46.63 -18.67
CA GLY A 30 -7.41 47.95 -18.20
C GLY A 30 -8.29 48.57 -17.11
N VAL A 31 -9.34 47.88 -16.66
CA VAL A 31 -10.34 48.41 -15.72
C VAL A 31 -10.40 47.61 -14.43
N ARG A 32 -10.25 46.28 -14.52
CA ARG A 32 -10.33 45.39 -13.36
C ARG A 32 -8.94 45.08 -12.82
N ARG A 33 -8.84 44.86 -11.51
CA ARG A 33 -7.62 44.37 -10.85
C ARG A 33 -7.86 42.99 -10.27
N GLU A 34 -6.81 42.17 -10.26
CA GLU A 34 -6.80 40.88 -9.57
C GLU A 34 -7.12 41.08 -8.10
N ARG A 35 -7.80 40.11 -7.49
CA ARG A 35 -7.97 40.09 -6.03
C ARG A 35 -7.06 39.04 -5.45
N ILE A 36 -6.26 39.44 -4.48
CA ILE A 36 -5.29 38.57 -3.84
C ILE A 36 -6.04 37.70 -2.82
N MET A 37 -5.90 36.39 -2.99
CA MET A 37 -6.44 35.39 -2.08
C MET A 37 -5.27 34.68 -1.42
N THR A 38 -5.21 34.68 -0.09
CA THR A 38 -4.15 33.97 0.64
C THR A 38 -4.71 32.72 1.28
N LYS A 39 -4.01 31.60 1.12
CA LYS A 39 -4.21 30.42 1.94
C LYS A 39 -3.25 30.53 3.10
N ASP A 40 -3.79 30.50 4.32
CA ASP A 40 -2.96 30.39 5.52
C ASP A 40 -2.35 28.99 5.50
N LEU A 41 -1.15 28.90 4.96
CA LEU A 41 -0.30 27.73 5.06
C LEU A 41 0.25 27.78 6.48
N GLY A 42 -0.59 27.42 7.46
CA GLY A 42 -0.23 27.40 8.87
C GLY A 42 1.16 26.80 9.05
N GLU A 43 1.92 27.35 10.01
CA GLU A 43 3.33 27.05 10.26
C GLU A 43 3.65 25.59 9.95
N ARG A 44 4.57 25.38 8.99
CA ARG A 44 4.98 24.05 8.53
C ARG A 44 5.30 23.21 9.77
N PRO A 45 4.58 22.11 10.04
CA PRO A 45 4.87 21.30 11.20
C PRO A 45 6.28 20.74 11.04
N VAL A 46 7.00 20.71 12.16
CA VAL A 46 8.37 20.24 12.26
C VAL A 46 8.43 18.82 11.67
N ARG A 47 9.41 18.58 10.79
CA ARG A 47 9.68 17.33 10.08
C ARG A 47 9.64 16.13 11.06
N GLY A 48 8.49 15.47 11.17
CA GLY A 48 8.30 14.35 12.10
C GLY A 48 6.91 13.71 12.04
N GLU A 49 5.84 14.51 11.97
CA GLU A 49 4.46 14.00 12.12
C GLU A 49 3.74 13.72 10.79
N GLU A 50 3.99 14.52 9.74
CA GLU A 50 3.43 14.28 8.38
C GLU A 50 3.86 12.91 7.81
N GLY A 51 5.08 12.44 8.15
CA GLY A 51 5.60 11.17 7.66
C GLY A 51 4.98 9.92 8.31
N ILE A 52 4.30 10.05 9.46
CA ILE A 52 3.62 8.93 10.14
C ILE A 52 2.18 8.84 9.66
N MET A 53 1.48 9.97 9.55
CA MET A 53 0.11 10.01 8.99
C MET A 53 0.06 9.59 7.51
N ASP A 54 1.03 10.00 6.70
CA ASP A 54 1.11 9.63 5.26
C ASP A 54 1.41 8.12 5.08
N LYS A 55 2.29 7.55 5.92
CA LYS A 55 2.58 6.10 5.90
C LYS A 55 1.41 5.24 6.39
N GLN A 56 0.69 5.70 7.41
CA GLN A 56 -0.47 4.99 7.96
C GLN A 56 -1.67 5.08 7.00
N ALA A 57 -1.90 6.25 6.39
CA ALA A 57 -2.95 6.43 5.38
C ALA A 57 -2.71 5.56 4.13
N ASP A 58 -1.46 5.31 3.78
CA ASP A 58 -1.13 4.44 2.65
C ASP A 58 -1.50 2.96 2.93
N LEU A 59 -1.25 2.43 4.12
CA LEU A 59 -1.57 1.03 4.45
C LEU A 59 -3.08 0.75 4.58
N GLU A 60 -3.89 1.78 4.81
CA GLU A 60 -5.35 1.64 4.93
C GLU A 60 -6.00 1.06 3.66
N ARG A 61 -5.34 1.20 2.51
CA ARG A 61 -5.78 0.55 1.26
C ARG A 61 -5.86 -0.97 1.41
N PHE A 62 -4.93 -1.58 2.13
CA PHE A 62 -4.95 -3.03 2.38
C PHE A 62 -6.02 -3.42 3.38
N VAL A 63 -6.18 -2.66 4.47
CA VAL A 63 -7.21 -2.90 5.49
C VAL A 63 -8.60 -2.87 4.85
N SER A 64 -8.86 -1.82 4.07
CA SER A 64 -10.12 -1.63 3.35
C SER A 64 -10.38 -2.75 2.36
N ALA A 65 -9.37 -3.17 1.58
CA ALA A 65 -9.50 -4.26 0.62
C ALA A 65 -9.77 -5.62 1.29
N GLN A 66 -9.19 -5.86 2.46
CA GLN A 66 -9.35 -7.11 3.20
C GLN A 66 -10.69 -7.17 3.98
N ALA A 67 -11.30 -6.04 4.31
CA ALA A 67 -12.42 -5.96 5.27
C ALA A 67 -13.56 -6.96 5.00
N ALA A 68 -13.95 -7.14 3.74
CA ALA A 68 -15.06 -8.04 3.36
C ALA A 68 -14.64 -9.43 2.88
N VAL A 69 -13.34 -9.70 2.76
CA VAL A 69 -12.82 -10.91 2.09
C VAL A 69 -11.81 -11.70 2.90
N TYR A 70 -11.30 -11.14 4.01
CA TYR A 70 -10.30 -11.79 4.86
C TYR A 70 -10.76 -13.17 5.35
N ASP A 71 -11.95 -13.25 5.95
CA ASP A 71 -12.47 -14.50 6.49
C ASP A 71 -12.66 -15.57 5.40
N ARG A 72 -13.05 -15.13 4.19
CA ARG A 72 -13.15 -16.01 3.03
C ARG A 72 -11.78 -16.50 2.59
N ALA A 73 -10.80 -15.60 2.46
CA ALA A 73 -9.43 -15.96 2.08
C ALA A 73 -8.84 -16.98 3.07
N LEU A 74 -9.00 -16.74 4.37
CA LEU A 74 -8.54 -17.64 5.42
C LEU A 74 -9.24 -19.00 5.37
N THR A 75 -10.55 -19.03 5.11
CA THR A 75 -11.31 -20.28 4.92
C THR A 75 -10.81 -21.07 3.71
N GLU A 76 -10.60 -20.39 2.59
CA GLU A 76 -10.07 -21.00 1.36
C GLU A 76 -8.66 -21.56 1.54
N LEU A 77 -7.79 -20.83 2.27
CA LEU A 77 -6.43 -21.27 2.61
C LEU A 77 -6.45 -22.51 3.50
N ARG A 78 -7.29 -22.52 4.55
CA ARG A 78 -7.46 -23.69 5.44
C ARG A 78 -8.01 -24.90 4.69
N ALA A 79 -8.88 -24.69 3.70
CA ALA A 79 -9.37 -25.74 2.81
C ALA A 79 -8.33 -26.17 1.74
N GLY A 80 -7.18 -25.50 1.68
CA GLY A 80 -6.13 -25.75 0.70
C GLY A 80 -6.53 -25.45 -0.74
N ALA A 81 -7.56 -24.62 -0.98
CA ALA A 81 -8.01 -24.31 -2.33
C ALA A 81 -8.54 -22.88 -2.42
N LYS A 82 -7.76 -22.00 -3.03
CA LYS A 82 -8.16 -20.64 -3.39
C LYS A 82 -9.22 -20.67 -4.48
N ARG A 83 -10.27 -19.87 -4.30
CA ARG A 83 -11.44 -19.79 -5.19
C ARG A 83 -11.86 -18.36 -5.53
N SER A 84 -11.36 -17.36 -4.81
CA SER A 84 -11.75 -15.96 -5.01
C SER A 84 -10.56 -14.99 -5.16
N HIS A 85 -10.88 -13.72 -5.41
CA HIS A 85 -9.91 -12.70 -5.81
C HIS A 85 -9.42 -11.89 -4.61
N TRP A 86 -8.32 -12.33 -3.99
CA TRP A 86 -7.74 -11.64 -2.82
C TRP A 86 -6.21 -11.61 -2.78
N MET A 87 -5.54 -12.23 -3.75
CA MET A 87 -4.09 -12.47 -3.70
C MET A 87 -3.27 -11.18 -3.48
N TRP A 88 -3.60 -10.11 -4.21
CA TRP A 88 -2.80 -8.88 -4.21
C TRP A 88 -2.71 -8.16 -2.87
N PHE A 89 -3.72 -8.28 -2.01
CA PHE A 89 -3.79 -7.53 -0.76
C PHE A 89 -3.76 -8.43 0.49
N VAL A 90 -3.88 -9.75 0.34
CA VAL A 90 -3.59 -10.73 1.41
C VAL A 90 -2.12 -11.15 1.40
N PHE A 91 -1.54 -11.38 0.21
CA PHE A 91 -0.11 -11.67 0.02
C PHE A 91 0.49 -10.65 -0.94
N PRO A 92 0.66 -9.39 -0.51
CA PRO A 92 1.17 -8.34 -1.37
C PRO A 92 2.65 -8.59 -1.72
N GLN A 93 3.06 -8.08 -2.88
CA GLN A 93 4.40 -8.24 -3.45
C GLN A 93 5.03 -6.87 -3.73
N ILE A 94 6.35 -6.84 -3.90
CA ILE A 94 7.08 -5.59 -4.19
C ILE A 94 6.64 -4.99 -5.52
N ALA A 95 6.63 -3.66 -5.60
CA ALA A 95 6.29 -2.88 -6.78
C ALA A 95 7.16 -3.25 -7.98
N GLY A 96 6.58 -3.14 -9.18
CA GLY A 96 7.27 -3.45 -10.44
C GLY A 96 7.33 -4.93 -10.82
N LEU A 97 6.70 -5.83 -10.06
CA LEU A 97 6.49 -7.23 -10.47
C LEU A 97 5.15 -7.44 -11.19
N GLY A 98 4.09 -6.78 -10.72
CA GLY A 98 2.76 -6.88 -11.31
C GLY A 98 2.46 -5.70 -12.24
N LEU A 99 1.88 -6.00 -13.42
CA LEU A 99 1.58 -4.97 -14.43
C LEU A 99 0.14 -4.47 -14.40
N SER A 100 -0.80 -5.26 -13.86
CA SER A 100 -2.22 -4.87 -13.83
C SER A 100 -2.48 -3.69 -12.89
N PRO A 101 -3.54 -2.88 -13.12
CA PRO A 101 -3.89 -1.77 -12.24
C PRO A 101 -4.02 -2.20 -10.77
N THR A 102 -4.74 -3.30 -10.51
CA THR A 102 -4.90 -3.86 -9.16
C THR A 102 -3.56 -4.27 -8.53
N ALA A 103 -2.66 -4.86 -9.32
CA ALA A 103 -1.35 -5.25 -8.81
C ALA A 103 -0.47 -4.04 -8.47
N ARG A 104 -0.62 -2.92 -9.18
CA ARG A 104 0.07 -1.66 -8.88
C ARG A 104 -0.52 -0.98 -7.64
N THR A 105 -1.84 -0.96 -7.50
CA THR A 105 -2.53 -0.38 -6.33
C THR A 105 -2.12 -1.04 -5.03
N TYR A 106 -1.98 -2.37 -5.02
CA TYR A 106 -1.65 -3.14 -3.82
C TYR A 106 -0.19 -3.63 -3.78
N ALA A 107 0.69 -3.05 -4.60
CA ALA A 107 2.11 -3.31 -4.48
C ALA A 107 2.67 -2.66 -3.21
N ILE A 108 3.61 -3.32 -2.56
CA ILE A 108 4.47 -2.73 -1.53
C ILE A 108 5.58 -1.95 -2.24
N ARG A 109 5.82 -0.70 -1.87
CA ARG A 109 6.77 0.18 -2.54
C ARG A 109 8.22 -0.23 -2.27
N ASP A 110 8.54 -0.53 -1.01
CA ASP A 110 9.89 -0.81 -0.54
C ASP A 110 9.91 -1.64 0.75
N LEU A 111 11.11 -1.95 1.27
CA LEU A 111 11.28 -2.68 2.53
C LEU A 111 10.78 -1.89 3.75
N ALA A 112 10.74 -0.55 3.71
CA ALA A 112 10.24 0.24 4.82
C ALA A 112 8.71 0.13 4.93
N GLU A 113 8.00 0.13 3.82
CA GLU A 113 6.56 -0.16 3.80
C GLU A 113 6.27 -1.61 4.16
N ALA A 114 7.07 -2.58 3.70
CA ALA A 114 6.92 -3.98 4.13
C ALA A 114 7.06 -4.13 5.66
N ARG A 115 8.03 -3.44 6.27
CA ARG A 115 8.18 -3.36 7.73
C ARG A 115 6.98 -2.71 8.40
N ALA A 116 6.48 -1.60 7.85
CA ALA A 116 5.29 -0.94 8.37
C ALA A 116 4.04 -1.84 8.28
N TYR A 117 3.89 -2.61 7.19
CA TYR A 117 2.82 -3.58 7.01
C TYR A 117 2.86 -4.66 8.10
N LEU A 118 4.04 -5.18 8.42
CA LEU A 118 4.23 -6.17 9.49
C LEU A 118 3.96 -5.58 10.88
N ALA A 119 4.38 -4.34 11.13
CA ALA A 119 4.13 -3.64 12.40
C ALA A 119 2.67 -3.22 12.59
N HIS A 120 1.87 -3.19 11.51
CA HIS A 120 0.49 -2.76 11.56
C HIS A 120 -0.37 -3.74 12.39
N PRO A 121 -1.17 -3.26 13.37
CA PRO A 121 -1.88 -4.11 14.34
C PRO A 121 -2.92 -5.06 13.72
N VAL A 122 -3.34 -4.80 12.47
CA VAL A 122 -4.25 -5.67 11.72
C VAL A 122 -3.53 -6.48 10.64
N LEU A 123 -2.59 -5.88 9.90
CA LEU A 123 -2.09 -6.49 8.66
C LEU A 123 -1.01 -7.54 8.94
N GLY A 124 -0.08 -7.26 9.85
CA GLY A 124 0.94 -8.21 10.29
C GLY A 124 0.36 -9.52 10.85
N PRO A 125 -0.57 -9.44 11.84
CA PRO A 125 -1.23 -10.64 12.36
C PRO A 125 -1.98 -11.43 11.30
N ARG A 126 -2.69 -10.75 10.38
CA ARG A 126 -3.41 -11.41 9.29
C ARG A 126 -2.50 -12.13 8.31
N LEU A 127 -1.41 -11.49 7.89
CA LEU A 127 -0.44 -12.13 7.01
C LEU A 127 0.19 -13.36 7.68
N THR A 128 0.52 -13.25 8.96
CA THR A 128 1.05 -14.38 9.75
C THR A 128 0.03 -15.53 9.84
N GLU A 129 -1.24 -15.23 10.15
CA GLU A 129 -2.30 -16.22 10.23
C GLU A 129 -2.54 -16.91 8.87
N CYS A 130 -2.56 -16.16 7.77
CA CYS A 130 -2.67 -16.73 6.42
C CYS A 130 -1.48 -17.62 6.06
N SER A 131 -0.25 -17.23 6.42
CA SER A 131 0.94 -18.07 6.23
C SER A 131 0.89 -19.35 7.06
N GLN A 132 0.44 -19.27 8.32
CA GLN A 132 0.23 -20.44 9.17
C GLN A 132 -0.86 -21.38 8.61
N ALA A 133 -1.95 -20.83 8.07
CA ALA A 133 -3.00 -21.62 7.42
C ALA A 133 -2.47 -22.40 6.22
N LEU A 134 -1.59 -21.79 5.40
CA LEU A 134 -0.88 -22.50 4.33
C LEU A 134 0.02 -23.61 4.91
N LEU A 135 0.82 -23.31 5.92
CA LEU A 135 1.70 -24.29 6.55
C LEU A 135 0.96 -25.51 7.11
N ALA A 136 -0.31 -25.37 7.48
CA ALA A 136 -1.15 -26.48 7.93
C ALA A 136 -1.70 -27.38 6.80
N VAL A 137 -1.66 -26.96 5.53
CA VAL A 137 -2.18 -27.77 4.41
C VAL A 137 -1.21 -28.88 4.02
N GLU A 138 -1.56 -30.14 4.24
CA GLU A 138 -0.71 -31.28 3.90
C GLU A 138 -0.89 -31.79 2.46
N GLY A 139 0.16 -32.37 1.89
CA GLY A 139 0.09 -33.15 0.65
C GLY A 139 -0.24 -32.37 -0.63
N ARG A 140 -0.16 -31.03 -0.61
CA ARG A 140 -0.47 -30.18 -1.77
C ARG A 140 0.63 -29.16 -2.00
N THR A 141 0.89 -28.85 -3.26
CA THR A 141 1.81 -27.79 -3.70
C THR A 141 1.13 -26.42 -3.64
N ALA A 142 1.93 -25.34 -3.62
CA ALA A 142 1.39 -23.98 -3.69
C ALA A 142 0.56 -23.75 -4.97
N ARG A 143 0.94 -24.38 -6.08
CA ARG A 143 0.20 -24.30 -7.35
C ARG A 143 -1.14 -25.01 -7.29
N GLU A 144 -1.25 -26.14 -6.60
CA GLU A 144 -2.54 -26.81 -6.40
C GLU A 144 -3.46 -26.05 -5.43
N ILE A 145 -2.89 -25.28 -4.51
CA ILE A 145 -3.65 -24.49 -3.53
C ILE A 145 -4.11 -23.17 -4.15
N LEU A 146 -3.19 -22.41 -4.75
CA LEU A 146 -3.41 -21.03 -5.18
C LEU A 146 -3.70 -20.91 -6.69
N GLY A 147 -3.27 -21.89 -7.48
CA GLY A 147 -3.29 -21.80 -8.94
C GLY A 147 -2.18 -20.90 -9.48
N HIS A 148 -1.98 -20.95 -10.79
CA HIS A 148 -1.10 -20.02 -11.51
C HIS A 148 -1.89 -18.76 -11.93
N PRO A 149 -1.34 -17.53 -11.80
CA PRO A 149 0.02 -17.18 -11.36
C PRO A 149 0.16 -16.86 -9.86
N ASP A 150 -0.84 -17.18 -9.04
CA ASP A 150 -0.84 -16.83 -7.62
C ASP A 150 0.21 -17.63 -6.82
N ASP A 151 0.59 -18.81 -7.28
CA ASP A 151 1.74 -19.57 -6.76
C ASP A 151 3.06 -18.78 -6.82
N LEU A 152 3.31 -18.05 -7.91
CA LEU A 152 4.50 -17.21 -8.01
C LEU A 152 4.40 -15.97 -7.11
N LYS A 153 3.20 -15.39 -6.99
CA LYS A 153 2.96 -14.22 -6.12
C LYS A 153 3.20 -14.54 -4.66
N LEU A 154 2.83 -15.75 -4.20
CA LEU A 154 3.11 -16.20 -2.84
C LEU A 154 4.62 -16.22 -2.60
N ARG A 155 5.42 -16.77 -3.52
CA ARG A 155 6.88 -16.78 -3.40
C ARG A 155 7.45 -15.36 -3.31
N SER A 156 7.00 -14.44 -4.18
CA SER A 156 7.41 -13.03 -4.13
C SER A 156 7.04 -12.37 -2.81
N SER A 157 5.83 -12.61 -2.30
CA SER A 157 5.36 -12.07 -1.03
C SER A 157 6.18 -12.60 0.16
N MET A 158 6.35 -13.92 0.26
CA MET A 158 7.14 -14.52 1.35
C MET A 158 8.59 -14.09 1.31
N THR A 159 9.18 -13.95 0.12
CA THR A 159 10.53 -13.42 -0.04
C THR A 159 10.65 -11.98 0.48
N LEU A 160 9.70 -11.12 0.12
CA LEU A 160 9.68 -9.73 0.59
C LEU A 160 9.57 -9.66 2.11
N PHE A 161 8.62 -10.37 2.70
CA PHE A 161 8.37 -10.30 4.13
C PHE A 161 9.43 -11.01 4.97
N ALA A 162 10.05 -12.09 4.45
CA ALA A 162 11.23 -12.69 5.08
C ALA A 162 12.43 -11.73 5.14
N ARG A 163 12.55 -10.81 4.19
CA ARG A 163 13.59 -9.77 4.19
C ARG A 163 13.23 -8.53 5.00
N ALA A 164 11.95 -8.32 5.26
CA ALA A 164 11.46 -7.15 5.99
C ALA A 164 11.36 -7.41 7.50
N ALA A 165 10.99 -8.63 7.91
CA ALA A 165 10.72 -8.98 9.29
C ALA A 165 11.98 -9.09 10.15
N ASP A 166 11.86 -8.70 11.43
CA ASP A 166 12.89 -9.00 12.44
C ASP A 166 12.90 -10.50 12.78
N ASP A 167 11.71 -11.12 12.83
CA ASP A 167 11.52 -12.57 12.88
C ASP A 167 10.84 -13.05 11.58
N ALA A 168 11.63 -13.70 10.74
CA ALA A 168 11.21 -14.21 9.43
C ALA A 168 10.71 -15.67 9.46
N ALA A 169 10.65 -16.33 10.62
CA ALA A 169 10.49 -17.79 10.70
C ALA A 169 9.25 -18.31 9.96
N VAL A 170 8.10 -17.65 10.10
CA VAL A 170 6.86 -18.08 9.43
C VAL A 170 6.94 -17.93 7.90
N PHE A 171 7.58 -16.87 7.40
CA PHE A 171 7.71 -16.62 5.97
C PHE A 171 8.74 -17.56 5.33
N GLN A 172 9.85 -17.80 6.03
CA GLN A 172 10.86 -18.76 5.60
C GLN A 172 10.29 -20.18 5.59
N ALA A 173 9.50 -20.57 6.60
CA ALA A 173 8.87 -21.89 6.61
C ALA A 173 7.94 -22.11 5.40
N VAL A 174 7.24 -21.07 4.92
CA VAL A 174 6.42 -21.16 3.70
C VAL A 174 7.32 -21.34 2.47
N LEU A 175 8.45 -20.61 2.39
CA LEU A 175 9.46 -20.80 1.34
C LEU A 175 10.02 -22.22 1.34
N ASP A 176 10.39 -22.73 2.51
CA ASP A 176 10.94 -24.08 2.70
C ASP A 176 9.95 -25.14 2.23
N LYS A 177 8.70 -25.05 2.68
CA LYS A 177 7.66 -26.03 2.38
C LYS A 177 7.26 -26.06 0.90
N TYR A 178 7.12 -24.90 0.27
CA TYR A 178 6.52 -24.82 -1.07
C TYR A 178 7.50 -24.55 -2.21
N TYR A 179 8.70 -24.06 -1.89
CA TYR A 179 9.67 -23.60 -2.87
C TYR A 179 11.09 -24.10 -2.56
N GLY A 180 11.25 -25.07 -1.65
CA GLY A 180 12.57 -25.62 -1.30
C GLY A 180 13.50 -24.62 -0.62
N GLY A 181 12.93 -23.60 0.02
CA GLY A 181 13.67 -22.52 0.68
C GLY A 181 14.14 -21.42 -0.28
N GLU A 182 13.89 -21.58 -1.58
CA GLU A 182 14.40 -20.68 -2.60
C GLU A 182 13.60 -19.37 -2.67
N PRO A 183 14.22 -18.20 -2.44
CA PRO A 183 13.56 -16.91 -2.58
C PRO A 183 13.24 -16.59 -4.04
N ASP A 184 12.29 -15.68 -4.27
CA ASP A 184 11.98 -15.16 -5.61
C ASP A 184 13.07 -14.18 -6.08
N PRO A 185 13.88 -14.50 -7.11
CA PRO A 185 14.97 -13.64 -7.56
C PRO A 185 14.51 -12.26 -8.01
N ALA A 186 13.34 -12.18 -8.66
CA ALA A 186 12.79 -10.91 -9.15
C ALA A 186 12.42 -9.96 -8.00
N THR A 187 11.99 -10.51 -6.85
CA THR A 187 11.79 -9.73 -5.63
C THR A 187 13.12 -9.25 -5.07
N LEU A 188 14.14 -10.11 -5.05
CA LEU A 188 15.48 -9.76 -4.54
C LEU A 188 16.16 -8.65 -5.33
N GLU A 189 16.00 -8.64 -6.66
CA GLU A 189 16.53 -7.57 -7.54
C GLU A 189 15.92 -6.19 -7.26
N ARG A 190 14.72 -6.15 -6.65
CA ARG A 190 13.94 -4.92 -6.41
C ARG A 190 14.08 -4.38 -5.00
N ILE A 191 14.66 -5.15 -4.09
CA ILE A 191 14.97 -4.70 -2.74
C ILE A 191 16.47 -4.41 -2.66
N PRO A 192 16.90 -3.36 -1.93
CA PRO A 192 18.31 -3.13 -1.70
C PRO A 192 18.95 -4.39 -1.13
N ALA A 193 20.13 -4.76 -1.62
CA ALA A 193 20.95 -5.73 -0.92
C ALA A 193 21.13 -5.22 0.51
N SER A 194 20.85 -6.05 1.51
CA SER A 194 21.08 -5.71 2.91
C SER A 194 22.48 -5.13 3.01
N GLY A 195 22.59 -3.88 3.46
CA GLY A 195 23.85 -3.14 3.46
C GLY A 195 24.95 -3.97 4.10
N SER A 196 25.99 -4.27 3.33
CA SER A 196 27.31 -4.51 3.88
C SER A 196 27.79 -3.19 4.48
N ALA A 197 27.97 -3.19 5.81
CA ALA A 197 28.63 -2.17 6.64
C ALA A 197 27.87 -0.86 6.89
#